data_AF-A0A946BLZ4-F1
#
_entry.id   AF-A0A946BLZ4-F1
#
_cell.length_a   1.000
_cell.length_b   1.000
_cell.length_c   1.000
_cell.angle_alpha   90.00
_cell.angle_beta   90.00
_cell.angle_gamma   90.00
#
_symmetry.space_group_name_H-M   'P 1'
#
loop_
_entity.id
_entity.type
_entity.pdbx_description
1 polymer ?
#
loop_
_entity_poly.entity_id
_entity_poly.type
_entity_poly.pdbx_seq_one_letter_code
_entity_poly.pdbx_strand_id
1 'polypeptide(L)' 'MSFIRPLRSVLYIPCSNARAVDKARGLPADALIFDLEDAVSIEEKETAR' A
#
# COMPACT_ATOMS: atom_id res chain seq x y z
N MET A 1 -11.95 3.51 -26.86
CA MET A 1 -12.54 4.23 -25.73
C MET A 1 -12.18 3.48 -24.47
N SER A 2 -11.29 4.02 -23.63
CA SER A 2 -10.94 3.36 -22.37
C SER A 2 -12.10 3.53 -21.40
N PHE A 3 -12.69 2.43 -20.95
CA PHE A 3 -13.66 2.48 -19.87
C PHE A 3 -12.93 2.83 -18.57
N ILE A 4 -13.41 3.84 -17.85
CA ILE A 4 -12.91 4.16 -16.51
C ILE A 4 -13.13 2.92 -15.63
N ARG A 5 -12.10 2.49 -14.90
CA ARG A 5 -12.21 1.48 -13.85
C ARG A 5 -12.23 2.19 -12.50
N PRO A 6 -13.40 2.40 -11.87
CA PRO A 6 -13.46 3.08 -10.58
C PRO A 6 -12.72 2.26 -9.51
N LEU A 7 -11.81 2.90 -8.79
CA LEU A 7 -11.16 2.33 -7.60
C LEU A 7 -12.02 2.69 -6.39
N ARG A 8 -12.96 1.82 -6.04
CA ARG A 8 -13.92 2.05 -4.94
C ARG A 8 -13.30 1.74 -3.58
N SER A 9 -12.28 0.90 -3.54
CA SER A 9 -11.49 0.61 -2.35
C SER A 9 -9.99 0.73 -2.64
N VAL A 10 -9.31 1.48 -1.79
CA VAL A 10 -7.86 1.69 -1.86
C VAL A 10 -7.30 1.48 -0.47
N LEU A 11 -6.33 0.57 -0.34
CA LEU A 11 -5.74 0.21 0.95
C LEU A 11 -4.31 0.77 1.04
N TYR A 12 -4.07 1.61 2.04
CA TYR A 12 -2.73 2.10 2.37
C TYR A 12 -1.99 1.07 3.22
N ILE A 13 -0.76 0.76 2.82
CA ILE A 13 0.12 -0.23 3.45
C ILE A 13 1.46 0.43 3.74
N PRO A 14 1.88 0.59 5.00
CA PRO A 14 3.22 1.08 5.31
C PRO A 14 4.28 0.08 4.81
N CYS A 15 5.20 0.54 3.96
CA CYS A 15 6.21 -0.36 3.36
C CYS A 15 7.21 -0.89 4.38
N SER A 16 7.41 -0.21 5.53
CA SER A 16 8.25 -0.70 6.62
C SER A 16 7.69 -1.96 7.30
N ASN A 17 6.41 -2.29 7.09
CA ASN A 17 5.77 -3.45 7.72
C ASN A 17 5.62 -4.63 6.75
N ALA A 18 6.64 -5.48 6.70
CA ALA A 18 6.68 -6.68 5.84
C ALA A 18 5.43 -7.58 6.00
N ARG A 19 4.95 -7.77 7.24
CA ARG A 19 3.74 -8.58 7.50
C ARG A 19 2.50 -7.96 6.86
N ALA A 20 2.37 -6.63 6.87
CA ALA A 20 1.26 -5.94 6.22
C ALA A 20 1.34 -6.05 4.69
N VAL A 21 2.53 -5.89 4.12
CA VAL A 21 2.80 -6.06 2.68
C VAL A 21 2.45 -7.47 2.20
N ASP A 22 2.89 -8.49 2.93
CA ASP A 22 2.59 -9.89 2.57
C ASP A 22 1.08 -10.18 2.64
N LYS A 23 0.41 -9.69 3.67
CA LYS A 23 -1.04 -9.86 3.83
C LYS A 23 -1.84 -9.13 2.75
N ALA A 24 -1.39 -7.95 2.33
CA ALA A 24 -2.11 -7.08 1.39
C ALA A 24 -2.40 -7.77 0.05
N ARG A 25 -1.49 -8.64 -0.41
CA ARG A 25 -1.62 -9.42 -1.66
C ARG A 25 -2.88 -10.29 -1.72
N GLY A 26 -3.43 -10.70 -0.56
CA GLY A 26 -4.61 -11.55 -0.47
C GLY A 26 -5.90 -10.84 -0.07
N LEU A 27 -5.88 -9.52 0.13
CA LEU A 27 -7.06 -8.77 0.57
C LEU A 27 -7.91 -8.28 -0.62
N PRO A 28 -9.24 -8.25 -0.48
CA PRO A 28 -10.11 -7.68 -1.50
C PRO A 28 -10.02 -6.14 -1.49
N ALA A 29 -9.19 -5.58 -2.36
CA ALA A 29 -9.12 -4.14 -2.62
C ALA A 29 -8.98 -3.89 -4.13
N ASP A 30 -9.56 -2.80 -4.63
CA ASP A 30 -9.41 -2.43 -6.04
C ASP A 30 -7.97 -1.94 -6.33
N ALA A 31 -7.30 -1.33 -5.35
CA ALA A 31 -5.89 -0.96 -5.40
C ALA A 31 -5.20 -1.01 -4.02
N LEU A 32 -3.89 -1.19 -4.05
CA LEU A 32 -3.00 -1.08 -2.89
C LEU A 32 -2.09 0.14 -3.09
N ILE A 33 -1.91 0.94 -2.04
CA ILE A 33 -0.93 2.02 -1.99
C ILE A 33 0.14 1.61 -0.98
N PHE A 34 1.33 1.36 -1.49
CA PHE A 34 2.53 1.14 -0.69
C PHE A 34 3.08 2.51 -0.27
N ASP A 35 2.91 2.82 1.02
CA ASP A 35 3.19 4.12 1.61
C ASP A 35 4.62 4.18 2.16
N LEU A 36 5.35 5.22 1.77
CA LEU A 36 6.71 5.54 2.21
C LEU A 36 6.77 6.88 2.99
N GLU A 37 5.61 7.50 3.19
CA GLU A 37 5.47 8.82 3.77
C GLU A 37 5.00 8.72 5.23
N ASP A 38 3.78 9.13 5.56
CA ASP A 38 3.34 9.36 6.93
C ASP A 38 3.11 8.07 7.72
N ALA A 39 2.87 6.95 7.04
CA ALA A 39 2.75 5.65 7.69
C ALA A 39 4.11 4.99 8.01
N VAL A 40 5.23 5.61 7.64
CA VAL A 40 6.59 5.10 7.87
C VAL A 40 7.38 6.07 8.76
N SER A 41 7.93 5.57 9.87
CA SER A 41 8.77 6.40 10.73
C SER A 41 10.03 6.87 10.00
N ILE A 42 10.61 7.99 10.41
CA ILE A 42 11.79 8.57 9.73
C ILE A 42 12.94 7.56 9.66
N GLU A 43 13.14 6.81 10.75
CA GLU A 43 14.19 5.79 10.89
C GLU A 43 13.95 4.57 9.99
N GLU A 44 12.70 4.29 9.64
CA GLU A 44 12.31 3.15 8.82
C GLU A 44 12.26 3.45 7.32
N LYS A 45 12.43 4.73 6.90
CA LYS A 45 12.31 5.11 5.47
C LYS A 45 13.34 4.44 4.57
N GLU A 46 14.53 4.14 5.07
CA GLU A 46 15.55 3.44 4.29
C GLU A 46 15.21 1.95 4.10
N THR A 47 14.70 1.28 5.13
CA THR A 47 14.33 -0.15 5.05
C THR A 47 13.01 -0.38 4.33
N ALA A 48 12.17 0.66 4.20
CA ALA A 48 10.88 0.61 3.55
C ALA A 48 10.93 0.67 2.01
N ARG A 49 12.04 1.12 1.40
CA ARG A 49 12.20 1.31 -0.06
C ARG A 49 12.72 0.05 -0.76
#